data_AF-A0A1Q3P452-F1
#
_entry.id   AF-A0A1Q3P452-F1
#
_cell.length_a   1.000
_cell.length_b   1.000
_cell.length_c   1.000
_cell.angle_alpha   90.00
_cell.angle_beta   90.00
_cell.angle_gamma   90.00
#
_symmetry.space_group_name_H-M   'P 1'
#
loop_
_entity.id
_entity.type
_entity.pdbx_description
1 polymer ?
#
loop_
_entity_poly.entity_id
_entity_poly.type
_entity_poly.pdbx_seq_one_letter_code
_entity_poly.pdbx_strand_id
1 'polypeptide(L)'
;MNLYPFSAIVGQEELKKALLLCAVNPGIGGVLIKGEKGTAKSTAVRGLAEIMPALEHSGEPVPFVDLPLGASEDRVLGSLDIEAILSTKTRKLLPGLLARAHEGILYIDEVNLLADHLVDVLLDVAASGVNTVQREGLSVSHPARFVLIGTMNPEEGNLRPQFLDRFGLMVEVQAQADVQARTEVVRRRIAFENAPDAFVYHWANAQEVIRRQIDSARKLLPLVQMPDGLFGMISQLCIEWGVSSLRADIVLYKTAVTLAALNGRTIVTPEDIREGAGLVLAHRKGKKALPPQTGQPSDDRKDHSEQNTPSKDQPQPSSSGTDNMHDPKEGECGEGKCEDGAGESIAGIDFRMGIPEITQGEPAALPDALHGRGVKAMQTPKGFQVRAVQNDSATDIAFTDTVLHALTRDPGQLHIGRQDLHQKVRSGKAGHLILFVVDASGSMGAGKRMEAVKGSVMNLLQDAYQKRNMVSVIAFRGVEATVLLEPTRSTESAGEALEKLPTGGRTPLPHALQLAAEMLASWAKREQTQPFVVILSDGKANVPLPAWGGDAWKQSLQLAENLKYPALVLDTESGYVRYGKAKELADALGGEYLLLQELSASEITETISDRIDI
;
A
#
# COMPACT_ATOMS: atom_id res chain seq x y z
N MET A 1 -18.17 32.97 7.75
CA MET A 1 -18.54 32.34 6.46
C MET A 1 -19.22 31.05 6.82
N ASN A 2 -20.52 30.95 6.59
CA ASN A 2 -21.31 29.86 7.15
C ASN A 2 -21.01 28.57 6.38
N LEU A 3 -21.03 27.44 7.08
CA LEU A 3 -20.95 26.11 6.46
C LEU A 3 -22.36 25.67 6.05
N TYR A 4 -22.43 24.64 5.20
CA TYR A 4 -23.71 24.06 4.79
C TYR A 4 -24.14 23.00 5.80
N PRO A 5 -25.30 23.14 6.49
CA PRO A 5 -25.71 22.24 7.57
C PRO A 5 -25.74 20.76 7.17
N PHE A 6 -25.15 19.89 7.99
CA PHE A 6 -25.08 18.44 7.72
C PHE A 6 -26.46 17.79 7.54
N SER A 7 -27.47 18.23 8.30
CA SER A 7 -28.86 17.76 8.20
C SER A 7 -29.59 18.24 6.95
N ALA A 8 -29.09 19.28 6.28
CA ALA A 8 -29.66 19.79 5.03
C ALA A 8 -29.21 18.97 3.80
N ILE A 9 -28.27 18.03 3.96
CA ILE A 9 -27.78 17.15 2.89
C ILE A 9 -28.86 16.12 2.54
N VAL A 10 -29.21 16.05 1.25
CA VAL A 10 -30.24 15.14 0.73
C VAL A 10 -29.62 13.78 0.42
N GLY A 11 -30.20 12.69 0.93
CA GLY A 11 -29.68 11.34 0.70
C GLY A 11 -28.26 11.14 1.27
N GLN A 12 -27.50 10.24 0.64
CA GLN A 12 -26.14 9.85 1.09
C GLN A 12 -26.13 9.28 2.52
N GLU A 13 -27.15 8.49 2.88
CA GLU A 13 -27.34 8.01 4.26
C GLU A 13 -26.21 7.09 4.75
N GLU A 14 -25.57 6.31 3.87
CA GLU A 14 -24.36 5.54 4.21
C GLU A 14 -23.17 6.43 4.54
N LEU A 15 -22.96 7.51 3.77
CA LEU A 15 -21.90 8.49 4.05
C LEU A 15 -22.15 9.18 5.39
N LYS A 16 -23.37 9.69 5.61
CA LYS A 16 -23.76 10.31 6.87
C LYS A 16 -23.51 9.35 8.05
N LYS A 17 -23.92 8.10 7.90
CA LYS A 17 -23.77 7.05 8.93
C LYS A 17 -22.31 6.74 9.23
N ALA A 18 -21.46 6.51 8.22
CA ALA A 18 -20.02 6.30 8.42
C ALA A 18 -19.34 7.50 9.12
N LEU A 19 -19.71 8.73 8.73
CA LEU A 19 -19.24 9.95 9.36
C LEU A 19 -19.70 10.08 10.83
N LEU A 20 -20.96 9.74 11.14
CA LEU A 20 -21.48 9.72 12.51
C LEU A 20 -20.83 8.63 13.37
N LEU A 21 -20.56 7.44 12.81
CA LEU A 21 -19.88 6.36 13.52
C LEU A 21 -18.46 6.76 13.93
N CYS A 22 -17.69 7.38 13.03
CA CYS A 22 -16.36 7.91 13.38
C CYS A 22 -16.41 9.17 14.28
N ALA A 23 -17.50 9.95 14.25
CA ALA A 23 -17.73 11.04 15.21
C ALA A 23 -18.03 10.55 16.64
N VAL A 24 -18.67 9.38 16.79
CA VAL A 24 -18.88 8.72 18.09
C VAL A 24 -17.63 7.96 18.54
N ASN A 25 -16.98 7.23 17.63
CA ASN A 25 -15.84 6.36 17.94
C ASN A 25 -14.67 6.57 16.93
N PRO A 26 -13.76 7.52 17.20
CA PRO A 26 -12.55 7.72 16.39
C PRO A 26 -11.68 6.45 16.27
N GLY A 27 -11.73 5.56 17.27
CA GLY A 27 -10.99 4.31 17.32
C GLY A 27 -11.37 3.26 16.27
N ILE A 28 -12.40 3.51 15.46
CA ILE A 28 -12.74 2.72 14.25
C ILE A 28 -11.62 2.78 13.19
N GLY A 29 -10.82 3.86 13.16
CA GLY A 29 -9.71 4.01 12.20
C GLY A 29 -10.06 4.77 10.91
N GLY A 30 -11.00 5.72 11.00
CA GLY A 30 -11.29 6.67 9.93
C GLY A 30 -12.21 6.16 8.81
N VAL A 31 -12.55 7.08 7.90
CA VAL A 31 -13.47 6.87 6.76
C VAL A 31 -12.76 7.19 5.44
N LEU A 32 -12.95 6.32 4.45
CA LEU A 32 -12.56 6.53 3.06
C LEU A 32 -13.79 6.75 2.18
N ILE A 33 -13.86 7.91 1.51
CA ILE A 33 -15.01 8.34 0.70
C ILE A 33 -14.65 8.28 -0.78
N LYS A 34 -15.01 7.17 -1.43
CA LYS A 34 -14.82 6.95 -2.87
C LYS A 34 -16.00 7.53 -3.64
N GLY A 35 -15.76 8.23 -4.75
CA GLY A 35 -16.84 8.72 -5.61
C GLY A 35 -16.40 9.83 -6.56
N GLU A 36 -17.25 10.16 -7.53
CA GLU A 36 -17.00 11.19 -8.56
C GLU A 36 -16.85 12.61 -7.97
N LYS A 37 -16.37 13.56 -8.77
CA LYS A 37 -16.35 14.98 -8.38
C LYS A 37 -17.77 15.57 -8.41
N GLY A 38 -18.03 16.57 -7.56
CA GLY A 38 -19.37 17.17 -7.42
C GLY A 38 -20.34 16.42 -6.51
N THR A 39 -20.00 15.23 -6.02
CA THR A 39 -20.81 14.40 -5.09
C THR A 39 -20.89 14.93 -3.65
N ALA A 40 -20.59 16.21 -3.41
CA ALA A 40 -20.66 16.90 -2.12
C ALA A 40 -19.84 16.32 -0.94
N LYS A 41 -18.92 15.36 -1.18
CA LYS A 41 -18.05 14.71 -0.16
C LYS A 41 -17.44 15.70 0.85
N SER A 42 -16.74 16.72 0.36
CA SER A 42 -16.12 17.77 1.20
C SER A 42 -17.13 18.63 1.97
N THR A 43 -18.34 18.81 1.44
CA THR A 43 -19.44 19.53 2.11
C THR A 43 -19.95 18.73 3.30
N ALA A 44 -20.15 17.41 3.14
CA ALA A 44 -20.57 16.52 4.23
C ALA A 44 -19.55 16.48 5.37
N VAL A 45 -18.26 16.41 5.05
CA VAL A 45 -17.19 16.35 6.06
C VAL A 45 -17.01 17.68 6.80
N ARG A 46 -17.14 18.82 6.12
CA ARG A 46 -17.15 20.14 6.80
C ARG A 46 -18.41 20.34 7.65
N GLY A 47 -19.57 19.89 7.19
CA GLY A 47 -20.81 19.91 7.97
C GLY A 47 -20.74 19.03 9.23
N LEU A 48 -20.02 17.91 9.19
CA LEU A 48 -19.77 17.07 10.36
C LEU A 48 -19.06 17.85 11.49
N ALA A 49 -18.06 18.67 11.12
CA ALA A 49 -17.29 19.44 12.09
C ALA A 49 -18.13 20.45 12.90
N GLU A 50 -19.23 20.95 12.32
CA GLU A 50 -20.16 21.87 12.97
C GLU A 50 -21.13 21.18 13.95
N ILE A 51 -21.46 19.89 13.72
CA ILE A 51 -22.32 19.09 14.61
C ILE A 51 -21.56 18.29 15.66
N MET A 52 -20.23 18.16 15.55
CA MET A 52 -19.41 17.58 16.61
C MET A 52 -19.61 18.36 17.93
N PRO A 53 -19.73 17.68 19.08
CA PRO A 53 -19.74 18.37 20.37
C PRO A 53 -18.36 19.00 20.65
N ALA A 54 -18.35 20.15 21.30
CA ALA A 54 -17.13 20.87 21.68
C ALA A 54 -16.22 20.03 22.59
N LEU A 55 -14.93 20.36 22.63
CA LEU A 55 -13.94 19.62 23.43
C LEU A 55 -14.23 19.77 24.92
N GLU A 56 -14.35 18.63 25.64
CA GLU A 56 -14.80 18.60 27.05
C GLU A 56 -13.92 19.42 28.00
N HIS A 57 -12.62 19.58 27.67
CA HIS A 57 -11.64 20.27 28.49
C HIS A 57 -11.50 21.78 28.23
N SER A 58 -11.89 22.27 27.04
CA SER A 58 -11.70 23.69 26.66
C SER A 58 -12.98 24.41 26.24
N GLY A 59 -14.05 23.68 25.89
CA GLY A 59 -15.26 24.23 25.29
C GLY A 59 -15.07 24.76 23.86
N GLU A 60 -13.89 24.57 23.26
CA GLU A 60 -13.56 25.04 21.91
C GLU A 60 -14.19 24.14 20.82
N PRO A 61 -14.46 24.71 19.62
CA PRO A 61 -14.91 23.91 18.49
C PRO A 61 -13.84 22.90 18.06
N VAL A 62 -14.29 21.70 17.68
CA VAL A 62 -13.43 20.60 17.23
C VAL A 62 -12.55 21.05 16.05
N PRO A 63 -11.21 20.95 16.15
CA PRO A 63 -10.33 21.50 15.12
C PRO A 63 -10.45 20.74 13.81
N PHE A 64 -10.76 21.46 12.73
CA PHE A 64 -10.83 20.93 11.37
C PHE A 64 -9.56 21.30 10.60
N VAL A 65 -8.83 20.30 10.12
CA VAL A 65 -7.56 20.49 9.41
C VAL A 65 -7.63 19.88 8.01
N ASP A 66 -7.53 20.75 7.00
CA ASP A 66 -7.33 20.36 5.60
C ASP A 66 -5.84 20.04 5.33
N LEU A 67 -5.57 18.84 4.81
CA LEU A 67 -4.26 18.47 4.27
C LEU A 67 -4.20 18.77 2.76
N PRO A 68 -3.38 19.73 2.30
CA PRO A 68 -3.18 19.95 0.87
C PRO A 68 -2.27 18.88 0.25
N LEU A 69 -2.58 18.46 -0.98
CA LEU A 69 -1.81 17.44 -1.74
C LEU A 69 -0.30 17.70 -1.79
N GLY A 70 0.10 18.97 -1.90
CA GLY A 70 1.50 19.40 -1.91
C GLY A 70 2.12 19.67 -0.52
N ALA A 71 1.60 19.08 0.55
CA ALA A 71 2.21 19.19 1.87
C ALA A 71 3.56 18.47 1.94
N SER A 72 4.60 19.15 2.42
CA SER A 72 5.84 18.49 2.84
C SER A 72 5.62 17.72 4.15
N GLU A 73 6.37 16.64 4.34
CA GLU A 73 6.38 15.85 5.58
C GLU A 73 6.58 16.75 6.82
N ASP A 74 7.52 17.69 6.74
CA ASP A 74 7.80 18.76 7.72
C ASP A 74 6.58 19.58 8.12
N ARG A 75 5.67 19.84 7.18
CA ARG A 75 4.42 20.58 7.45
C ARG A 75 3.36 19.67 8.09
N VAL A 76 3.38 18.38 7.80
CA VAL A 76 2.45 17.38 8.37
C VAL A 76 2.84 17.05 9.80
N LEU A 77 4.08 16.58 9.99
CA LEU A 77 4.64 16.14 11.27
C LEU A 77 4.98 17.31 12.21
N GLY A 78 5.45 18.42 11.64
CA GLY A 78 6.12 19.49 12.37
C GLY A 78 7.62 19.49 12.05
N SER A 79 8.23 20.68 12.15
CA SER A 79 9.64 20.91 11.86
C SER A 79 10.38 21.45 13.08
N LEU A 80 11.70 21.36 13.08
CA LEU A 80 12.53 21.94 14.13
C LEU A 80 12.70 23.45 13.87
N ASP A 81 12.58 24.27 14.91
CA ASP A 81 12.75 25.72 14.82
C ASP A 81 14.23 26.08 14.71
N ILE A 82 14.73 26.11 13.47
CA ILE A 82 16.14 26.43 13.16
C ILE A 82 16.49 27.84 13.65
N GLU A 83 15.55 28.80 13.58
CA GLU A 83 15.80 30.18 14.00
C GLU A 83 15.95 30.29 15.53
N ALA A 84 15.10 29.61 16.31
CA ALA A 84 15.26 29.52 17.78
C ALA A 84 16.51 28.73 18.22
N ILE A 85 16.98 27.80 17.39
CA ILE A 85 18.26 27.08 17.64
C ILE A 85 19.47 27.98 17.35
N LEU A 86 19.43 28.79 16.29
CA LEU A 86 20.53 29.68 15.92
C LEU A 86 20.60 30.94 16.80
N SER A 87 19.45 31.51 17.18
CA SER A 87 19.38 32.79 17.93
C SER A 87 19.41 32.58 19.45
N THR A 88 18.48 31.81 20.00
CA THR A 88 18.33 31.62 21.46
C THR A 88 18.93 30.30 21.97
N LYS A 89 19.51 29.47 21.09
CA LYS A 89 20.04 28.12 21.40
C LYS A 89 19.00 27.16 22.02
N THR A 90 17.72 27.47 21.85
CA THR A 90 16.60 26.70 22.40
C THR A 90 16.00 25.78 21.33
N ARG A 91 16.06 24.46 21.56
CA ARG A 91 15.47 23.45 20.68
C ARG A 91 13.95 23.45 20.80
N LYS A 92 13.27 24.23 19.96
CA LYS A 92 11.80 24.31 19.89
C LYS A 92 11.31 23.55 18.66
N LEU A 93 10.16 22.87 18.78
CA LEU A 93 9.48 22.22 17.66
C LEU A 93 8.30 23.09 17.20
N LEU A 94 8.18 23.29 15.89
CA LEU A 94 7.05 23.96 15.26
C LEU A 94 5.94 22.93 15.01
N PRO A 95 4.74 23.10 15.60
CA PRO A 95 3.68 22.09 15.51
C PRO A 95 3.16 21.93 14.09
N GLY A 96 3.19 20.69 13.59
CA GLY A 96 2.67 20.34 12.27
C GLY A 96 1.13 20.33 12.19
N LEU A 97 0.61 20.00 11.01
CA LEU A 97 -0.82 19.79 10.81
C LEU A 97 -1.39 18.70 11.74
N LEU A 98 -0.61 17.67 12.09
CA LEU A 98 -1.03 16.61 13.02
C LEU A 98 -1.22 17.12 14.46
N ALA A 99 -0.35 18.02 14.93
CA ALA A 99 -0.51 18.66 16.24
C ALA A 99 -1.77 19.55 16.26
N ARG A 100 -2.03 20.26 15.16
CA ARG A 100 -3.23 21.11 15.00
C ARG A 100 -4.53 20.31 14.81
N ALA A 101 -4.45 19.03 14.43
CA ALA A 101 -5.59 18.15 14.26
C ALA A 101 -5.97 17.40 15.56
N HIS A 102 -5.23 17.57 16.66
CA HIS A 102 -5.47 16.82 17.88
C HIS A 102 -6.87 17.07 18.47
N GLU A 103 -7.54 15.98 18.85
CA GLU A 103 -8.96 15.89 19.23
C GLU A 103 -9.94 16.33 18.12
N GLY A 104 -9.43 16.47 16.89
CA GLY A 104 -10.08 17.04 15.73
C GLY A 104 -10.42 16.08 14.60
N ILE A 105 -10.64 16.66 13.42
CA ILE A 105 -10.83 15.99 12.14
C ILE A 105 -9.66 16.37 11.23
N LEU A 106 -8.98 15.36 10.67
CA LEU A 106 -8.01 15.54 9.59
C LEU A 106 -8.65 15.12 8.27
N TYR A 107 -8.91 16.10 7.40
CA TYR A 107 -9.45 15.90 6.07
C TYR A 107 -8.33 15.83 5.02
N ILE A 108 -8.38 14.82 4.17
CA ILE A 108 -7.51 14.69 3.00
C ILE A 108 -8.40 14.59 1.76
N ASP A 109 -8.32 15.58 0.87
CA ASP A 109 -8.91 15.44 -0.46
C ASP A 109 -7.98 14.63 -1.37
N GLU A 110 -8.56 13.73 -2.18
CA GLU A 110 -7.85 12.99 -3.23
C GLU A 110 -6.60 12.25 -2.72
N VAL A 111 -6.78 11.40 -1.69
CA VAL A 111 -5.73 10.58 -1.03
C VAL A 111 -4.88 9.79 -2.03
N ASN A 112 -5.46 9.38 -3.16
CA ASN A 112 -4.78 8.70 -4.27
C ASN A 112 -3.66 9.54 -4.94
N LEU A 113 -3.61 10.86 -4.69
CA LEU A 113 -2.59 11.79 -5.18
C LEU A 113 -1.53 12.15 -4.11
N LEU A 114 -1.72 11.72 -2.86
CA LEU A 114 -0.75 11.96 -1.78
C LEU A 114 0.43 10.97 -1.88
N ALA A 115 1.64 11.42 -1.52
CA ALA A 115 2.82 10.56 -1.57
C ALA A 115 2.76 9.41 -0.55
N ASP A 116 3.08 8.18 -0.98
CA ASP A 116 2.99 6.93 -0.19
C ASP A 116 3.44 7.07 1.27
N HIS A 117 4.64 7.61 1.51
CA HIS A 117 5.22 7.79 2.86
C HIS A 117 4.37 8.67 3.79
N LEU A 118 3.68 9.68 3.26
CA LEU A 118 2.75 10.50 4.04
C LEU A 118 1.49 9.70 4.37
N VAL A 119 0.97 8.91 3.43
CA VAL A 119 -0.22 8.06 3.64
C VAL A 119 0.04 7.06 4.78
N ASP A 120 1.20 6.38 4.78
CA ASP A 120 1.58 5.47 5.85
C ASP A 120 1.68 6.15 7.22
N VAL A 121 2.47 7.24 7.30
CA VAL A 121 2.65 8.01 8.54
C VAL A 121 1.31 8.52 9.09
N LEU A 122 0.42 9.00 8.23
CA LEU A 122 -0.91 9.49 8.63
C LEU A 122 -1.80 8.37 9.17
N LEU A 123 -1.74 7.17 8.57
CA LEU A 123 -2.51 6.00 9.01
C LEU A 123 -1.95 5.39 10.30
N ASP A 124 -0.64 5.38 10.49
CA ASP A 124 0.01 4.90 11.71
C ASP A 124 -0.19 5.88 12.88
N VAL A 125 -0.15 7.19 12.65
CA VAL A 125 -0.51 8.20 13.67
C VAL A 125 -2.01 8.15 13.99
N ALA A 126 -2.89 7.99 13.00
CA ALA A 126 -4.33 7.83 13.25
C ALA A 126 -4.67 6.56 14.04
N ALA A 127 -3.91 5.47 13.86
CA ALA A 127 -4.11 4.22 14.59
C ALA A 127 -3.52 4.22 16.01
N SER A 128 -2.35 4.86 16.21
CA SER A 128 -1.66 4.95 17.51
C SER A 128 -2.13 6.13 18.39
N GLY A 129 -2.65 7.19 17.77
CA GLY A 129 -3.05 8.43 18.44
C GLY A 129 -1.89 9.29 18.95
N VAL A 130 -0.64 9.00 18.52
CA VAL A 130 0.58 9.70 18.94
C VAL A 130 1.45 9.96 17.72
N ASN A 131 1.78 11.22 17.46
CA ASN A 131 2.78 11.57 16.46
C ASN A 131 4.17 11.48 17.10
N THR A 132 5.14 10.89 16.41
CA THR A 132 6.54 10.81 16.86
C THR A 132 7.47 11.26 15.74
N VAL A 133 8.16 12.37 15.98
CA VAL A 133 9.08 13.01 15.03
C VAL A 133 10.51 12.65 15.44
N GLN A 134 11.19 11.86 14.62
CA GLN A 134 12.59 11.44 14.81
C GLN A 134 13.49 12.05 13.73
N ARG A 135 14.20 13.12 14.06
CA ARG A 135 15.06 13.88 13.13
C ARG A 135 16.23 14.54 13.87
N GLU A 136 17.37 14.69 13.20
CA GLU A 136 18.56 15.41 13.72
C GLU A 136 19.02 14.97 15.13
N GLY A 137 18.89 13.68 15.45
CA GLY A 137 19.23 13.12 16.77
C GLY A 137 18.21 13.43 17.89
N LEU A 138 17.05 13.99 17.56
CA LEU A 138 15.95 14.25 18.47
C LEU A 138 14.77 13.31 18.19
N SER A 139 14.18 12.75 19.25
CA SER A 139 12.90 12.04 19.20
C SER A 139 11.89 12.81 20.03
N VAL A 140 10.88 13.40 19.40
CA VAL A 140 9.81 14.16 20.08
C VAL A 140 8.46 13.53 19.75
N SER A 141 7.75 13.08 20.78
CA SER A 141 6.40 12.52 20.64
C SER A 141 5.36 13.47 21.23
N HIS A 142 4.23 13.62 20.56
CA HIS A 142 3.08 14.37 21.07
C HIS A 142 1.75 13.65 20.77
N PRO A 143 0.71 13.82 21.61
CA PRO A 143 -0.63 13.34 21.30
C PRO A 143 -1.14 13.86 19.95
N ALA A 144 -1.74 12.96 19.16
CA ALA A 144 -2.25 13.24 17.82
C ALA A 144 -3.45 12.32 17.51
N ARG A 145 -4.37 12.18 18.47
CA ARG A 145 -5.66 11.51 18.25
C ARG A 145 -6.53 12.41 17.37
N PHE A 146 -6.99 11.93 16.22
CA PHE A 146 -7.92 12.64 15.32
C PHE A 146 -8.77 11.67 14.51
N VAL A 147 -9.91 12.13 14.00
CA VAL A 147 -10.71 11.39 13.03
C VAL A 147 -10.12 11.63 11.63
N LEU A 148 -9.51 10.59 11.05
CA LEU A 148 -9.02 10.63 9.68
C LEU A 148 -10.18 10.46 8.68
N ILE A 149 -10.32 11.40 7.75
CA ILE A 149 -11.31 11.30 6.67
C ILE A 149 -10.62 11.60 5.33
N GLY A 150 -10.54 10.58 4.48
CA GLY A 150 -9.96 10.70 3.13
C GLY A 150 -11.04 10.65 2.06
N THR A 151 -10.90 11.44 0.99
CA THR A 151 -11.64 11.23 -0.26
C THR A 151 -10.74 10.59 -1.31
N MET A 152 -11.34 9.91 -2.29
CA MET A 152 -10.67 9.55 -3.54
C MET A 152 -11.59 9.74 -4.75
N ASN A 153 -10.98 9.93 -5.92
CA ASN A 153 -11.64 9.87 -7.22
C ASN A 153 -11.10 8.62 -7.96
N PRO A 154 -11.91 7.59 -8.27
CA PRO A 154 -11.40 6.37 -8.90
C PRO A 154 -10.77 6.60 -10.29
N GLU A 155 -11.21 7.64 -11.01
CA GLU A 155 -10.65 8.04 -12.31
C GLU A 155 -9.20 8.55 -12.22
N GLU A 156 -8.73 8.92 -11.03
CA GLU A 156 -7.38 9.45 -10.76
C GLU A 156 -6.44 8.41 -10.14
N GLY A 157 -6.80 7.13 -10.26
CA GLY A 157 -5.99 5.99 -9.83
C GLY A 157 -6.48 5.32 -8.55
N ASN A 158 -6.10 4.06 -8.40
CA ASN A 158 -6.47 3.23 -7.25
C ASN A 158 -5.43 3.34 -6.13
N LEU A 159 -5.90 3.44 -4.89
CA LEU A 159 -5.04 3.39 -3.71
C LEU A 159 -4.47 1.97 -3.51
N ARG A 160 -3.25 1.85 -2.97
CA ARG A 160 -2.62 0.56 -2.66
C ARG A 160 -3.51 -0.27 -1.70
N PRO A 161 -3.71 -1.58 -1.91
CA PRO A 161 -4.52 -2.42 -1.03
C PRO A 161 -4.08 -2.41 0.45
N GLN A 162 -2.78 -2.21 0.71
CA GLN A 162 -2.22 -2.06 2.05
C GLN A 162 -2.76 -0.82 2.79
N PHE A 163 -2.98 0.29 2.07
CA PHE A 163 -3.57 1.50 2.62
C PHE A 163 -5.09 1.37 2.75
N LEU A 164 -5.74 0.63 1.84
CA LEU A 164 -7.18 0.32 1.96
C LEU A 164 -7.48 -0.42 3.26
N ASP A 165 -6.81 -1.55 3.56
CA ASP A 165 -7.04 -2.28 4.82
C ASP A 165 -6.77 -1.41 6.08
N ARG A 166 -5.87 -0.42 5.96
CA ARG A 166 -5.58 0.54 7.03
C ARG A 166 -6.74 1.51 7.30
N PHE A 167 -7.60 1.86 6.34
CA PHE A 167 -8.85 2.59 6.64
C PHE A 167 -9.87 1.70 7.35
N GLY A 168 -10.56 2.25 8.35
CA GLY A 168 -11.62 1.57 9.09
C GLY A 168 -12.82 1.25 8.19
N LEU A 169 -13.51 2.30 7.74
CA LEU A 169 -14.70 2.24 6.89
C LEU A 169 -14.41 2.72 5.46
N MET A 170 -15.09 2.17 4.45
CA MET A 170 -15.23 2.78 3.12
C MET A 170 -16.72 3.01 2.80
N VAL A 171 -17.02 4.13 2.12
CA VAL A 171 -18.32 4.39 1.50
C VAL A 171 -18.12 4.77 0.03
N GLU A 172 -18.97 4.22 -0.85
CA GLU A 172 -19.05 4.63 -2.26
C GLU A 172 -20.20 5.63 -2.45
N VAL A 173 -19.85 6.87 -2.81
CA VAL A 173 -20.78 7.98 -3.00
C VAL A 173 -21.02 8.18 -4.49
N GLN A 174 -22.11 7.60 -4.99
CA GLN A 174 -22.57 7.78 -6.37
C GLN A 174 -23.31 9.11 -6.55
N ALA A 175 -23.35 9.63 -7.77
CA ALA A 175 -24.22 10.75 -8.12
C ALA A 175 -25.70 10.33 -8.01
N GLN A 176 -26.56 11.20 -7.49
CA GLN A 176 -28.00 10.92 -7.40
C GLN A 176 -28.61 10.81 -8.80
N ALA A 177 -29.13 9.63 -9.15
CA ALA A 177 -29.83 9.41 -10.42
C ALA A 177 -31.29 9.95 -10.41
N ASP A 178 -31.92 10.00 -9.23
CA ASP A 178 -33.30 10.51 -9.09
C ASP A 178 -33.40 12.02 -9.33
N VAL A 179 -34.36 12.40 -10.18
CA VAL A 179 -34.68 13.79 -10.52
C VAL A 179 -35.19 14.55 -9.29
N GLN A 180 -36.01 13.95 -8.42
CA GLN A 180 -36.55 14.66 -7.26
C GLN A 180 -35.45 15.01 -6.25
N ALA A 181 -34.60 14.04 -5.90
CA ALA A 181 -33.44 14.23 -5.04
C ALA A 181 -32.48 15.30 -5.61
N ARG A 182 -32.13 15.22 -6.91
CA ARG A 182 -31.29 16.24 -7.57
C ARG A 182 -31.92 17.64 -7.53
N THR A 183 -33.23 17.75 -7.83
CA THR A 183 -33.95 19.03 -7.78
C THR A 183 -33.94 19.62 -6.37
N GLU A 184 -34.11 18.79 -5.33
CA GLU A 184 -34.06 19.23 -3.94
C GLU A 184 -32.65 19.65 -3.50
N VAL A 185 -31.58 18.96 -3.94
CA VAL A 185 -30.19 19.39 -3.72
C VAL A 185 -29.96 20.77 -4.32
N VAL A 186 -30.35 21.00 -5.58
CA VAL A 186 -30.19 22.29 -6.26
C VAL A 186 -31.03 23.39 -5.57
N ARG A 187 -32.28 23.08 -5.21
CA ARG A 187 -33.17 24.01 -4.48
C ARG A 187 -32.56 24.46 -3.15
N ARG A 188 -32.07 23.51 -2.34
CA ARG A 188 -31.43 23.80 -1.04
C ARG A 188 -30.13 24.57 -1.20
N ARG A 189 -29.32 24.24 -2.21
CA ARG A 189 -28.07 24.94 -2.50
C ARG A 189 -28.31 26.41 -2.86
N ILE A 190 -29.27 26.69 -3.74
CA ILE A 190 -29.66 28.06 -4.11
C ILE A 190 -30.26 28.81 -2.91
N ALA A 191 -31.09 28.15 -2.08
CA ALA A 191 -31.64 28.75 -0.87
C ALA A 191 -30.54 29.16 0.14
N PHE A 192 -29.52 28.31 0.31
CA PHE A 192 -28.35 28.61 1.13
C PHE A 192 -27.51 29.75 0.55
N GLU A 193 -27.26 29.77 -0.76
CA GLU A 193 -26.47 30.83 -1.41
C GLU A 193 -27.19 32.20 -1.40
N ASN A 194 -28.52 32.22 -1.47
CA ASN A 194 -29.32 33.45 -1.38
C ASN A 194 -29.43 34.00 0.05
N ALA A 195 -29.46 33.15 1.08
CA ALA A 195 -29.66 33.58 2.47
C ALA A 195 -28.99 32.61 3.48
N PRO A 196 -27.66 32.65 3.63
CA PRO A 196 -26.92 31.66 4.42
C PRO A 196 -27.36 31.59 5.90
N ASP A 197 -27.54 32.73 6.56
CA ASP A 197 -27.90 32.79 7.98
C ASP A 197 -29.32 32.26 8.24
N ALA A 198 -30.28 32.63 7.40
CA ALA A 198 -31.65 32.15 7.49
C ALA A 198 -31.76 30.64 7.22
N PHE A 199 -30.94 30.12 6.29
CA PHE A 199 -30.88 28.70 6.00
C PHE A 199 -30.27 27.91 7.17
N VAL A 200 -29.15 28.37 7.75
CA VAL A 200 -28.56 27.74 8.94
C VAL A 200 -29.54 27.77 10.12
N TYR A 201 -30.20 28.90 10.37
CA TYR A 201 -31.21 29.01 11.43
C TYR A 201 -32.39 28.04 11.23
N HIS A 202 -32.88 27.86 10.00
CA HIS A 202 -33.94 26.90 9.69
C HIS A 202 -33.53 25.45 10.00
N TRP A 203 -32.29 25.06 9.72
CA TRP A 203 -31.78 23.71 9.97
C TRP A 203 -31.19 23.50 11.38
N ALA A 204 -31.01 24.55 12.18
CA ALA A 204 -30.33 24.50 13.48
C ALA A 204 -30.94 23.47 14.46
N ASN A 205 -32.26 23.31 14.48
CA ASN A 205 -32.94 22.30 15.31
C ASN A 205 -32.57 20.86 14.86
N ALA A 206 -32.51 20.61 13.55
CA ALA A 206 -32.10 19.30 13.02
C ALA A 206 -30.60 19.03 13.22
N GLN A 207 -29.75 20.06 13.20
CA GLN A 207 -28.34 19.95 13.60
C GLN A 207 -28.21 19.56 15.08
N GLU A 208 -29.01 20.19 15.95
CA GLU A 208 -28.98 19.96 17.39
C GLU A 208 -29.49 18.57 17.80
N VAL A 209 -30.47 18.00 17.09
CA VAL A 209 -30.88 16.60 17.28
C VAL A 209 -29.72 15.64 17.01
N ILE A 210 -28.98 15.84 15.91
CA ILE A 210 -27.84 14.97 15.56
C ILE A 210 -26.68 15.17 16.55
N ARG A 211 -26.39 16.41 16.98
CA ARG A 211 -25.38 16.70 18.01
C ARG A 211 -25.67 15.96 19.31
N ARG A 212 -26.93 15.97 19.77
CA ARG A 212 -27.37 15.22 20.96
C ARG A 212 -27.29 13.71 20.78
N GLN A 213 -27.53 13.20 19.57
CA GLN A 213 -27.36 11.78 19.27
C GLN A 213 -25.87 11.35 19.32
N ILE A 214 -24.94 12.18 18.83
CA ILE A 214 -23.50 11.92 18.96
C ILE A 214 -23.08 11.95 20.43
N ASP A 215 -23.52 12.94 21.20
CA ASP A 215 -23.22 13.08 22.63
C ASP A 215 -23.74 11.91 23.48
N SER A 216 -25.00 11.51 23.28
CA SER A 216 -25.58 10.37 24.00
C SER A 216 -24.92 9.05 23.59
N ALA A 217 -24.62 8.86 22.30
CA ALA A 217 -23.93 7.67 21.81
C ALA A 217 -22.49 7.57 22.37
N ARG A 218 -21.74 8.68 22.44
CA ARG A 218 -20.41 8.72 23.08
C ARG A 218 -20.47 8.29 24.55
N LYS A 219 -21.48 8.76 25.29
CA LYS A 219 -21.69 8.43 26.71
C LYS A 219 -22.17 6.99 26.93
N LEU A 220 -22.91 6.43 25.98
CA LEU A 220 -23.34 5.03 26.00
C LEU A 220 -22.26 4.05 25.54
N LEU A 221 -21.33 4.46 24.68
CA LEU A 221 -20.33 3.58 24.04
C LEU A 221 -19.56 2.68 25.03
N PRO A 222 -19.10 3.12 26.22
CA PRO A 222 -18.41 2.26 27.19
C PRO A 222 -19.32 1.24 27.89
N LEU A 223 -20.64 1.39 27.78
CA LEU A 223 -21.65 0.54 28.42
C LEU A 223 -22.25 -0.50 27.46
N VAL A 224 -21.88 -0.46 26.18
CA VAL A 224 -22.39 -1.40 25.17
C VAL A 224 -21.69 -2.76 25.27
N GLN A 225 -22.48 -3.82 25.41
CA GLN A 225 -22.00 -5.19 25.49
C GLN A 225 -22.20 -5.94 24.17
N MET A 226 -21.18 -6.72 23.78
CA MET A 226 -21.23 -7.67 22.67
C MET A 226 -21.47 -9.08 23.25
N PRO A 227 -22.62 -9.74 22.96
CA PRO A 227 -22.84 -11.13 23.38
C PRO A 227 -21.84 -12.10 22.72
N ASP A 228 -21.32 -13.08 23.48
CA ASP A 228 -20.20 -13.92 23.04
C ASP A 228 -20.43 -14.66 21.70
N GLY A 229 -21.67 -15.11 21.46
CA GLY A 229 -22.03 -15.78 20.20
C GLY A 229 -21.88 -14.91 18.95
N LEU A 230 -21.80 -13.58 19.09
CA LEU A 230 -21.63 -12.66 17.97
C LEU A 230 -20.17 -12.51 17.52
N PHE A 231 -19.16 -12.83 18.35
CA PHE A 231 -17.76 -12.87 17.88
C PHE A 231 -17.56 -13.95 16.81
N GLY A 232 -18.20 -15.11 16.98
CA GLY A 232 -18.22 -16.17 15.97
C GLY A 232 -18.84 -15.71 14.65
N MET A 233 -19.92 -14.93 14.70
CA MET A 233 -20.55 -14.33 13.51
C MET A 233 -19.62 -13.32 12.82
N ILE A 234 -18.89 -12.49 13.57
CA ILE A 234 -17.92 -11.53 13.02
C ILE A 234 -16.82 -12.26 12.23
N SER A 235 -16.14 -13.23 12.86
CA SER A 235 -15.03 -13.93 12.20
C SER A 235 -15.49 -14.86 11.08
N GLN A 236 -16.66 -15.51 11.20
CA GLN A 236 -17.25 -16.25 10.07
C GLN A 236 -17.46 -15.33 8.86
N LEU A 237 -18.04 -14.15 9.06
CA LEU A 237 -18.33 -13.22 7.97
C LEU A 237 -17.03 -12.65 7.35
N CYS A 238 -15.99 -12.37 8.15
CA CYS A 238 -14.67 -12.00 7.64
C CYS A 238 -14.01 -13.12 6.80
N ILE A 239 -14.14 -14.39 7.22
CA ILE A 239 -13.65 -15.56 6.48
C ILE A 239 -14.41 -15.75 5.16
N GLU A 240 -15.75 -15.67 5.17
CA GLU A 240 -16.60 -15.81 3.97
C GLU A 240 -16.30 -14.73 2.91
N TRP A 241 -15.93 -13.52 3.34
CA TRP A 241 -15.53 -12.42 2.47
C TRP A 241 -14.06 -12.49 2.01
N GLY A 242 -13.33 -13.53 2.42
CA GLY A 242 -11.94 -13.78 2.01
C GLY A 242 -10.94 -12.79 2.60
N VAL A 243 -11.21 -12.25 3.79
CA VAL A 243 -10.35 -11.27 4.45
C VAL A 243 -9.42 -11.97 5.45
N SER A 244 -8.11 -11.80 5.27
CA SER A 244 -7.07 -12.43 6.11
C SER A 244 -6.56 -11.56 7.26
N SER A 245 -7.04 -10.31 7.36
CA SER A 245 -6.58 -9.31 8.32
C SER A 245 -7.52 -9.25 9.53
N LEU A 246 -7.06 -9.63 10.72
CA LEU A 246 -7.79 -9.50 12.01
C LEU A 246 -8.18 -8.05 12.34
N ARG A 247 -7.63 -7.07 11.60
CA ARG A 247 -8.10 -5.68 11.62
C ARG A 247 -9.56 -5.57 11.22
N ALA A 248 -10.03 -6.42 10.30
CA ALA A 248 -11.42 -6.47 9.88
C ALA A 248 -12.35 -6.84 11.05
N ASP A 249 -12.05 -7.91 11.78
CA ASP A 249 -12.79 -8.35 12.96
C ASP A 249 -12.86 -7.25 14.03
N ILE A 250 -11.72 -6.63 14.35
CA ILE A 250 -11.62 -5.57 15.37
C ILE A 250 -12.42 -4.31 14.95
N VAL A 251 -12.33 -3.92 13.68
CA VAL A 251 -13.06 -2.76 13.15
C VAL A 251 -14.56 -3.07 13.04
N LEU A 252 -14.96 -4.28 12.66
CA LEU A 252 -16.35 -4.71 12.60
C LEU A 252 -16.98 -4.78 13.99
N TYR A 253 -16.28 -5.34 14.97
CA TYR A 253 -16.64 -5.28 16.39
C TYR A 253 -16.89 -3.84 16.84
N LYS A 254 -15.92 -2.94 16.64
CA LYS A 254 -16.04 -1.52 17.02
C LYS A 254 -17.21 -0.84 16.31
N THR A 255 -17.42 -1.15 15.03
CA THR A 255 -18.49 -0.57 14.22
C THR A 255 -19.87 -1.02 14.72
N ALA A 256 -20.07 -2.30 15.00
CA ALA A 256 -21.33 -2.83 15.53
C ALA A 256 -21.65 -2.34 16.96
N VAL A 257 -20.63 -2.24 17.82
CA VAL A 257 -20.72 -1.60 19.15
C VAL A 257 -21.14 -0.13 19.03
N THR A 258 -20.57 0.59 18.05
CA THR A 258 -20.88 2.01 17.83
C THR A 258 -22.25 2.21 17.17
N LEU A 259 -22.71 1.30 16.31
CA LEU A 259 -24.07 1.27 15.76
C LEU A 259 -25.11 1.05 16.86
N ALA A 260 -24.87 0.13 17.80
CA ALA A 260 -25.74 -0.07 18.95
C ALA A 260 -25.83 1.21 19.82
N ALA A 261 -24.69 1.83 20.14
CA ALA A 261 -24.64 3.11 20.87
C ALA A 261 -25.38 4.25 20.14
N LEU A 262 -25.17 4.39 18.82
CA LEU A 262 -25.82 5.41 17.97
C LEU A 262 -27.34 5.20 17.89
N ASN A 263 -27.80 3.96 18.01
CA ASN A 263 -29.20 3.56 18.12
C ASN A 263 -29.74 3.58 19.57
N GLY A 264 -28.98 4.08 20.55
CA GLY A 264 -29.39 4.19 21.95
C GLY A 264 -29.50 2.85 22.71
N ARG A 265 -28.86 1.78 22.21
CA ARG A 265 -28.88 0.42 22.79
C ARG A 265 -27.57 0.09 23.49
N THR A 266 -27.68 -0.62 24.62
CA THR A 266 -26.55 -1.18 25.39
C THR A 266 -26.17 -2.61 25.00
N ILE A 267 -26.86 -3.22 24.02
CA ILE A 267 -26.58 -4.58 23.53
C ILE A 267 -26.51 -4.56 22.01
N VAL A 268 -25.43 -5.16 21.46
CA VAL A 268 -25.24 -5.35 20.02
C VAL A 268 -26.15 -6.47 19.49
N THR A 269 -26.71 -6.27 18.30
CA THR A 269 -27.57 -7.24 17.61
C THR A 269 -26.89 -7.78 16.34
N PRO A 270 -27.34 -8.93 15.79
CA PRO A 270 -26.88 -9.42 14.49
C PRO A 270 -27.07 -8.42 13.33
N GLU A 271 -28.02 -7.48 13.45
CA GLU A 271 -28.27 -6.46 12.43
C GLU A 271 -27.14 -5.42 12.41
N ASP A 272 -26.68 -4.95 13.58
CA ASP A 272 -25.55 -4.01 13.69
C ASP A 272 -24.28 -4.57 13.03
N ILE A 273 -24.09 -5.89 13.09
CA ILE A 273 -22.95 -6.59 12.47
C ILE A 273 -23.13 -6.68 10.96
N ARG A 274 -24.32 -7.00 10.45
CA ARG A 274 -24.59 -7.04 9.00
C ARG A 274 -24.49 -5.65 8.37
N GLU A 275 -25.01 -4.63 9.04
CA GLU A 275 -24.94 -3.23 8.66
C GLU A 275 -23.49 -2.71 8.70
N GLY A 276 -22.76 -2.99 9.78
CA GLY A 276 -21.34 -2.67 9.90
C GLY A 276 -20.47 -3.35 8.84
N ALA A 277 -20.75 -4.61 8.49
CA ALA A 277 -19.98 -5.37 7.51
C ALA A 277 -19.99 -4.70 6.12
N GLY A 278 -21.10 -4.09 5.72
CA GLY A 278 -21.20 -3.32 4.47
C GLY A 278 -20.20 -2.16 4.41
N LEU A 279 -19.97 -1.47 5.53
CA LEU A 279 -19.04 -0.34 5.63
C LEU A 279 -17.58 -0.77 5.85
N VAL A 280 -17.36 -1.92 6.51
CA VAL A 280 -16.02 -2.38 6.93
C VAL A 280 -15.34 -3.28 5.91
N LEU A 281 -16.09 -4.06 5.12
CA LEU A 281 -15.54 -5.11 4.25
C LEU A 281 -15.54 -4.76 2.76
N ALA A 282 -16.27 -3.71 2.33
CA ALA A 282 -16.38 -3.31 0.93
C ALA A 282 -15.02 -3.11 0.23
N HIS A 283 -14.04 -2.56 0.95
CA HIS A 283 -12.67 -2.33 0.47
C HIS A 283 -11.67 -3.46 0.79
N ARG A 284 -12.05 -4.42 1.64
CA ARG A 284 -11.17 -5.53 2.11
C ARG A 284 -11.31 -6.82 1.30
N LYS A 285 -12.34 -6.92 0.44
CA LYS A 285 -12.71 -8.12 -0.31
C LYS A 285 -11.51 -8.76 -1.01
N GLY A 286 -11.12 -9.96 -0.55
CA GLY A 286 -10.04 -10.71 -1.18
C GLY A 286 -10.37 -11.11 -2.62
N LYS A 287 -9.36 -11.19 -3.49
CA LYS A 287 -9.50 -11.63 -4.91
C LYS A 287 -9.91 -13.11 -5.08
N LYS A 288 -10.37 -13.79 -4.02
CA LYS A 288 -10.66 -15.23 -4.02
C LYS A 288 -11.82 -15.62 -3.10
N ALA A 289 -13.00 -15.04 -3.34
CA ALA A 289 -14.26 -15.70 -3.02
C ALA A 289 -14.67 -16.57 -4.21
N LEU A 290 -14.56 -17.89 -4.07
CA LEU A 290 -15.28 -18.80 -4.97
C LEU A 290 -16.79 -18.59 -4.72
N PRO A 291 -17.66 -18.56 -5.74
CA PRO A 291 -19.09 -18.42 -5.47
C PRO A 291 -19.56 -19.54 -4.55
N PRO A 292 -20.27 -19.24 -3.44
CA PRO A 292 -20.95 -20.28 -2.69
C PRO A 292 -21.92 -20.97 -3.65
N GLN A 293 -21.88 -22.30 -3.71
CA GLN A 293 -22.76 -23.06 -4.59
C GLN A 293 -24.20 -22.90 -4.09
N THR A 294 -24.93 -21.96 -4.68
CA THR A 294 -26.37 -21.81 -4.47
C THR A 294 -27.02 -23.11 -4.90
N GLY A 295 -27.49 -23.90 -3.93
CA GLY A 295 -28.04 -25.23 -4.18
C GLY A 295 -29.19 -25.14 -5.18
N GLN A 296 -28.97 -25.70 -6.38
CA GLN A 296 -30.05 -25.88 -7.34
C GLN A 296 -31.01 -26.94 -6.77
N PRO A 297 -32.32 -26.69 -6.71
CA PRO A 297 -33.28 -27.71 -6.31
C PRO A 297 -33.30 -28.79 -7.40
N SER A 298 -32.76 -29.97 -7.09
CA SER A 298 -32.81 -31.14 -7.96
C SER A 298 -34.22 -31.74 -7.92
N ASP A 299 -35.05 -31.45 -8.92
CA ASP A 299 -36.40 -31.99 -9.01
C ASP A 299 -36.58 -32.92 -10.23
N ASP A 300 -37.25 -34.03 -9.96
CA ASP A 300 -37.88 -35.04 -10.82
C ASP A 300 -37.22 -35.57 -12.12
N ARG A 301 -36.90 -36.89 -12.08
CA ARG A 301 -37.38 -37.97 -13.00
C ARG A 301 -36.93 -37.92 -14.49
N LYS A 302 -36.38 -39.00 -15.09
CA LYS A 302 -36.89 -40.40 -15.11
C LYS A 302 -35.92 -41.37 -15.84
N ASP A 303 -36.20 -42.69 -15.72
CA ASP A 303 -35.92 -43.85 -16.62
C ASP A 303 -34.58 -43.86 -17.44
N HIS A 304 -33.71 -44.88 -17.34
CA HIS A 304 -34.01 -46.28 -17.72
C HIS A 304 -33.06 -47.35 -17.13
N SER A 305 -33.59 -48.59 -17.05
CA SER A 305 -32.97 -49.92 -17.22
C SER A 305 -31.69 -49.98 -18.10
N GLU A 306 -30.68 -50.86 -17.92
CA GLU A 306 -30.45 -52.08 -17.10
C GLU A 306 -28.92 -52.46 -17.17
N GLN A 307 -28.28 -53.55 -16.66
CA GLN A 307 -28.67 -54.85 -16.09
C GLN A 307 -27.52 -55.51 -15.23
N ASN A 308 -27.79 -56.66 -14.58
CA ASN A 308 -26.98 -57.89 -14.32
C ASN A 308 -25.42 -57.90 -14.44
N THR A 309 -24.58 -58.64 -13.67
CA THR A 309 -24.59 -59.48 -12.41
C THR A 309 -23.16 -60.11 -12.24
N PRO A 310 -22.80 -60.95 -11.24
CA PRO A 310 -22.91 -60.83 -9.77
C PRO A 310 -21.62 -61.26 -8.98
N SER A 311 -21.61 -61.07 -7.64
CA SER A 311 -20.84 -61.81 -6.59
C SER A 311 -19.32 -62.02 -6.74
N LYS A 312 -18.46 -61.55 -5.80
CA LYS A 312 -18.22 -62.07 -4.43
C LYS A 312 -17.28 -61.09 -3.66
N ASP A 313 -16.96 -61.16 -2.36
CA ASP A 313 -17.26 -62.10 -1.25
C ASP A 313 -17.26 -61.36 0.14
N GLN A 314 -17.05 -62.07 1.26
CA GLN A 314 -16.89 -61.56 2.65
C GLN A 314 -15.82 -62.40 3.41
N PRO A 315 -15.49 -62.20 4.73
CA PRO A 315 -15.92 -61.21 5.73
C PRO A 315 -14.76 -60.57 6.56
N GLN A 316 -15.14 -59.76 7.57
CA GLN A 316 -14.28 -59.39 8.72
C GLN A 316 -14.02 -60.59 9.67
N PRO A 317 -13.08 -60.44 10.62
CA PRO A 317 -13.37 -60.81 12.01
C PRO A 317 -13.07 -59.69 13.01
N SER A 318 -13.63 -59.80 14.21
CA SER A 318 -13.42 -58.90 15.34
C SER A 318 -13.02 -59.66 16.61
N SER A 319 -12.20 -59.02 17.45
CA SER A 319 -11.97 -59.35 18.86
C SER A 319 -11.32 -58.12 19.54
N SER A 320 -11.58 -57.66 20.77
CA SER A 320 -12.36 -58.06 21.97
C SER A 320 -11.49 -58.43 23.18
N GLY A 321 -11.48 -57.54 24.18
CA GLY A 321 -10.90 -57.73 25.52
C GLY A 321 -9.52 -57.08 25.73
N THR A 322 -9.19 -56.55 26.91
CA THR A 322 -9.98 -56.32 28.14
C THR A 322 -9.23 -55.34 29.06
N ASP A 323 -9.96 -54.42 29.70
CA ASP A 323 -9.76 -53.86 31.04
C ASP A 323 -8.41 -53.14 31.39
N ASN A 324 -8.31 -52.28 32.40
CA ASN A 324 -9.21 -52.00 33.52
C ASN A 324 -9.19 -50.51 33.98
N MET A 325 -10.13 -50.14 34.85
CA MET A 325 -10.38 -48.77 35.31
C MET A 325 -9.55 -48.37 36.54
N HIS A 326 -9.26 -47.07 36.69
CA HIS A 326 -9.58 -46.34 37.92
C HIS A 326 -9.86 -44.86 37.65
N ASP A 327 -10.71 -44.27 38.49
CA ASP A 327 -11.22 -42.89 38.38
C ASP A 327 -10.95 -42.14 39.72
N PRO A 328 -11.59 -41.02 40.11
CA PRO A 328 -10.84 -39.82 40.51
C PRO A 328 -10.91 -39.55 42.02
N LYS A 329 -10.19 -38.53 42.51
CA LYS A 329 -10.52 -37.85 43.77
C LYS A 329 -10.32 -36.35 43.75
N GLU A 330 -11.21 -35.73 44.52
CA GLU A 330 -11.31 -34.31 44.84
C GLU A 330 -10.04 -33.74 45.48
N GLY A 331 -9.89 -32.40 45.42
CA GLY A 331 -8.84 -31.67 46.15
C GLY A 331 -9.34 -31.10 47.49
N GLU A 332 -8.47 -30.37 48.19
CA GLU A 332 -8.83 -29.63 49.40
C GLU A 332 -8.02 -28.32 49.49
N CYS A 333 -8.45 -27.41 50.36
CA CYS A 333 -7.93 -26.05 50.50
C CYS A 333 -7.07 -25.84 51.76
N GLY A 334 -6.42 -24.67 51.86
CA GLY A 334 -5.56 -24.27 52.98
C GLY A 334 -4.68 -23.09 52.55
N GLU A 335 -5.22 -21.88 52.51
CA GLU A 335 -5.26 -20.93 53.64
C GLU A 335 -3.88 -20.49 54.17
N GLY A 336 -3.56 -19.22 53.93
CA GLY A 336 -2.46 -18.46 54.52
C GLY A 336 -2.80 -16.97 54.37
N LYS A 337 -2.90 -16.23 55.48
CA LYS A 337 -3.69 -14.99 55.56
C LYS A 337 -2.95 -13.70 55.14
N CYS A 338 -3.77 -12.70 54.83
CA CYS A 338 -3.45 -11.28 54.67
C CYS A 338 -3.33 -10.54 56.04
N GLU A 339 -3.40 -9.20 55.99
CA GLU A 339 -3.33 -8.16 57.05
C GLU A 339 -1.94 -7.45 57.07
N ASP A 340 -1.79 -6.11 57.05
CA ASP A 340 -2.67 -4.95 56.76
C ASP A 340 -1.75 -3.75 56.35
N GLY A 341 -2.15 -2.60 55.82
CA GLY A 341 -3.49 -2.04 55.60
C GLY A 341 -3.62 -0.61 56.18
N ALA A 342 -3.30 0.46 55.42
CA ALA A 342 -3.61 1.87 55.78
C ALA A 342 -3.36 2.89 54.65
N GLY A 343 -4.20 3.92 54.56
CA GLY A 343 -3.72 5.28 54.21
C GLY A 343 -3.94 5.84 52.80
N GLU A 344 -5.16 5.83 52.26
CA GLU A 344 -5.48 6.79 51.17
C GLU A 344 -5.41 8.24 51.68
N SER A 345 -4.80 9.13 50.89
CA SER A 345 -4.94 10.58 51.09
C SER A 345 -5.04 11.29 49.74
N ILE A 346 -6.10 12.08 49.58
CA ILE A 346 -6.43 12.74 48.30
C ILE A 346 -5.52 13.96 48.14
N ALA A 347 -4.55 13.88 47.24
CA ALA A 347 -3.71 15.00 46.82
C ALA A 347 -4.21 15.53 45.46
N GLY A 348 -4.70 16.77 45.42
CA GLY A 348 -5.15 17.41 44.18
C GLY A 348 -4.00 17.72 43.24
N ILE A 349 -4.09 17.28 41.99
CA ILE A 349 -3.08 17.52 40.95
C ILE A 349 -3.35 18.90 40.31
N ASP A 350 -2.61 19.92 40.75
CA ASP A 350 -2.61 21.26 40.12
C ASP A 350 -1.95 21.19 38.74
N PHE A 351 -2.76 21.29 37.68
CA PHE A 351 -2.32 21.14 36.28
C PHE A 351 -1.57 22.40 35.79
N ARG A 352 -0.34 22.58 36.27
CA ARG A 352 0.61 23.57 35.75
C ARG A 352 1.59 22.91 34.80
N MET A 353 1.59 23.35 33.55
CA MET A 353 2.50 22.91 32.49
C MET A 353 3.97 23.24 32.85
N GLY A 354 4.64 22.29 33.51
CA GLY A 354 6.09 22.25 33.60
C GLY A 354 6.69 21.86 32.24
N ILE A 355 7.69 22.60 31.79
CA ILE A 355 8.49 22.21 30.62
C ILE A 355 9.29 20.96 31.02
N PRO A 356 9.18 19.82 30.31
CA PRO A 356 9.90 18.60 30.68
C PRO A 356 11.40 18.78 30.49
N GLU A 357 12.19 18.42 31.50
CA GLU A 357 13.64 18.40 31.40
C GLU A 357 14.13 17.30 30.45
N ILE A 358 15.12 17.63 29.62
CA ILE A 358 15.63 16.73 28.57
C ILE A 358 16.72 15.85 29.18
N THR A 359 16.38 14.62 29.54
CA THR A 359 17.37 13.59 29.88
C THR A 359 18.16 13.19 28.65
N GLN A 360 19.50 13.29 28.73
CA GLN A 360 20.39 12.81 27.68
C GLN A 360 20.60 11.30 27.84
N GLY A 361 19.96 10.51 26.97
CA GLY A 361 20.32 9.11 26.74
C GLY A 361 21.31 9.00 25.59
N GLU A 362 22.34 8.16 25.73
CA GLU A 362 23.20 7.81 24.60
C GLU A 362 22.40 7.04 23.53
N PRO A 363 22.71 7.21 22.23
CA PRO A 363 21.99 6.53 21.16
C PRO A 363 22.34 5.03 21.15
N ALA A 364 21.50 4.23 21.80
CA ALA A 364 21.53 2.78 21.64
C ALA A 364 21.40 2.42 20.15
N ALA A 365 22.38 1.71 19.61
CA ALA A 365 22.41 1.35 18.20
C ALA A 365 21.19 0.49 17.85
N LEU A 366 20.36 0.96 16.90
CA LEU A 366 19.25 0.15 16.38
C LEU A 366 19.82 -1.10 15.68
N PRO A 367 19.21 -2.28 15.87
CA PRO A 367 19.55 -3.47 15.09
C PRO A 367 19.32 -3.26 13.58
N ASP A 368 20.11 -3.93 12.74
CA ASP A 368 20.06 -3.90 11.26
C ASP A 368 18.81 -4.58 10.64
N ALA A 369 17.65 -4.45 11.30
CA ALA A 369 16.38 -5.10 10.96
C ALA A 369 15.61 -4.43 9.78
N LEU A 370 16.30 -3.74 8.87
CA LEU A 370 15.75 -3.18 7.63
C LEU A 370 16.43 -3.76 6.37
N HIS A 371 16.53 -5.09 6.35
CA HIS A 371 16.94 -5.91 5.21
C HIS A 371 15.86 -5.99 4.11
N GLY A 372 15.44 -4.83 3.60
CA GLY A 372 14.77 -4.75 2.30
C GLY A 372 15.77 -5.08 1.20
N ARG A 373 15.57 -6.21 0.51
CA ARG A 373 16.39 -6.64 -0.64
C ARG A 373 16.32 -5.59 -1.76
N GLY A 374 17.41 -5.43 -2.50
CA GLY A 374 17.59 -4.43 -3.55
C GLY A 374 18.83 -3.56 -3.32
N VAL A 375 19.74 -3.54 -4.30
CA VAL A 375 21.01 -2.81 -4.23
C VAL A 375 20.81 -1.31 -4.01
N LYS A 376 21.18 -0.83 -2.82
CA LYS A 376 21.15 0.60 -2.47
C LYS A 376 22.31 1.32 -3.17
N ALA A 377 22.04 1.92 -4.32
CA ALA A 377 23.00 2.80 -4.99
C ALA A 377 23.26 4.04 -4.12
N MET A 378 24.49 4.19 -3.63
CA MET A 378 24.95 5.35 -2.88
C MET A 378 25.50 6.44 -3.82
N GLN A 379 25.49 7.69 -3.37
CA GLN A 379 25.93 8.88 -4.10
C GLN A 379 25.12 9.18 -5.38
N THR A 380 23.86 8.74 -5.47
CA THR A 380 22.99 9.08 -6.60
C THR A 380 22.66 10.58 -6.61
N PRO A 381 22.68 11.29 -7.76
CA PRO A 381 22.36 12.73 -7.82
C PRO A 381 20.91 13.05 -7.40
N LYS A 382 20.00 12.08 -7.48
CA LYS A 382 18.62 12.16 -6.99
C LYS A 382 18.30 10.94 -6.12
N GLY A 383 17.90 11.20 -4.87
CA GLY A 383 17.63 10.19 -3.84
C GLY A 383 17.41 10.87 -2.48
N PHE A 384 17.05 10.11 -1.46
CA PHE A 384 16.94 10.62 -0.09
C PHE A 384 18.34 10.84 0.49
N GLN A 385 18.57 11.94 1.24
CA GLN A 385 19.80 12.11 2.01
C GLN A 385 19.83 11.06 3.13
N VAL A 386 20.83 10.17 3.11
CA VAL A 386 21.02 9.10 4.12
C VAL A 386 22.18 9.41 5.05
N ARG A 387 23.16 10.20 4.59
CA ARG A 387 24.24 10.72 5.43
C ARG A 387 24.71 12.07 4.90
N ALA A 388 25.31 12.89 5.74
CA ALA A 388 26.21 13.94 5.32
C ALA A 388 27.67 13.50 5.57
N VAL A 389 28.60 13.97 4.75
CA VAL A 389 30.04 13.64 4.89
C VAL A 389 30.87 14.89 4.64
N GLN A 390 31.75 15.20 5.58
CA GLN A 390 32.71 16.31 5.47
C GLN A 390 33.49 16.21 4.15
N ASN A 391 33.44 17.28 3.36
CA ASN A 391 34.15 17.41 2.09
C ASN A 391 34.36 18.90 1.76
N ASP A 392 35.60 19.35 1.88
CA ASP A 392 36.09 20.71 1.54
C ASP A 392 35.79 21.17 0.09
N SER A 393 35.37 20.25 -0.77
CA SER A 393 35.02 20.44 -2.18
C SER A 393 33.55 20.11 -2.51
N ALA A 394 32.66 20.04 -1.50
CA ALA A 394 31.26 19.66 -1.65
C ALA A 394 30.49 20.48 -2.70
N THR A 395 29.91 19.79 -3.69
CA THR A 395 29.09 20.40 -4.76
C THR A 395 27.58 20.40 -4.48
N ASP A 396 27.11 19.50 -3.61
CA ASP A 396 25.74 19.47 -3.06
C ASP A 396 25.82 19.47 -1.53
N ILE A 397 25.71 20.67 -0.95
CA ILE A 397 26.03 20.92 0.46
C ILE A 397 24.88 20.50 1.38
N ALA A 398 25.20 19.70 2.39
CA ALA A 398 24.36 19.34 3.52
C ALA A 398 24.36 20.51 4.53
N PHE A 399 23.43 21.46 4.36
CA PHE A 399 23.46 22.75 5.06
C PHE A 399 23.35 22.61 6.57
N THR A 400 22.43 21.76 7.07
CA THR A 400 22.23 21.51 8.50
C THR A 400 23.51 21.00 9.16
N ASP A 401 24.11 19.95 8.59
CA ASP A 401 25.32 19.30 9.08
C ASP A 401 26.54 20.24 9.02
N THR A 402 26.63 21.04 7.95
CA THR A 402 27.68 22.07 7.76
C THR A 402 27.61 23.15 8.85
N VAL A 403 26.41 23.65 9.14
CA VAL A 403 26.19 24.66 10.19
C VAL A 403 26.39 24.04 11.58
N LEU A 404 25.94 22.81 11.81
CA LEU A 404 26.15 22.08 13.06
C LEU A 404 27.65 21.86 13.34
N HIS A 405 28.43 21.49 12.32
CA HIS A 405 29.89 21.33 12.45
C HIS A 405 30.56 22.66 12.78
N ALA A 406 30.22 23.74 12.08
CA ALA A 406 30.75 25.08 12.36
C ALA A 406 30.41 25.57 13.78
N LEU A 407 29.17 25.35 14.25
CA LEU A 407 28.75 25.66 15.64
C LEU A 407 29.42 24.78 16.69
N THR A 408 29.76 23.54 16.35
CA THR A 408 30.50 22.62 17.24
C THR A 408 31.97 23.03 17.33
N ARG A 409 32.55 23.54 16.24
CA ARG A 409 33.93 24.04 16.16
C ARG A 409 34.10 25.41 16.82
N ASP A 410 33.12 26.30 16.71
CA ASP A 410 33.09 27.59 17.39
C ASP A 410 31.67 27.91 17.92
N PRO A 411 31.39 27.60 19.21
CA PRO A 411 30.10 27.90 19.84
C PRO A 411 29.84 29.40 20.08
N GLY A 412 30.83 30.28 19.83
CA GLY A 412 30.79 31.72 20.11
C GLY A 412 30.60 32.60 18.87
N GLN A 413 31.18 32.22 17.73
CA GLN A 413 31.01 32.92 16.44
C GLN A 413 30.84 31.96 15.26
N LEU A 414 29.72 32.06 14.55
CA LEU A 414 29.42 31.23 13.38
C LEU A 414 30.23 31.66 12.15
N HIS A 415 31.48 31.25 12.08
CA HIS A 415 32.33 31.34 10.88
C HIS A 415 32.35 30.00 10.17
N ILE A 416 31.74 29.90 8.99
CA ILE A 416 31.72 28.66 8.18
C ILE A 416 32.91 28.67 7.21
N GLY A 417 33.87 27.77 7.42
CA GLY A 417 35.01 27.55 6.54
C GLY A 417 34.77 26.41 5.54
N ARG A 418 35.71 26.18 4.62
CA ARG A 418 35.63 25.02 3.70
C ARG A 418 35.68 23.69 4.45
N GLN A 419 36.47 23.62 5.53
CA GLN A 419 36.58 22.44 6.39
C GLN A 419 35.29 22.09 7.16
N ASP A 420 34.29 22.97 7.18
CA ASP A 420 32.98 22.67 7.78
C ASP A 420 31.99 22.13 6.75
N LEU A 421 32.28 22.25 5.44
CA LEU A 421 31.38 21.81 4.38
C LEU A 421 31.15 20.31 4.47
N HIS A 422 29.88 19.93 4.56
CA HIS A 422 29.44 18.56 4.41
C HIS A 422 28.71 18.38 3.07
N GLN A 423 28.98 17.29 2.36
CA GLN A 423 28.26 16.90 1.15
C GLN A 423 27.12 15.94 1.48
N LYS A 424 25.97 16.10 0.82
CA LYS A 424 24.86 15.16 0.94
C LYS A 424 25.19 13.83 0.26
N VAL A 425 25.27 12.75 1.02
CA VAL A 425 25.28 11.38 0.49
C VAL A 425 23.83 10.92 0.38
N ARG A 426 23.33 10.92 -0.86
CA ARG A 426 21.99 10.45 -1.19
C ARG A 426 22.01 8.96 -1.51
N SER A 427 20.99 8.24 -1.09
CA SER A 427 20.68 6.88 -1.55
C SER A 427 19.46 6.92 -2.47
N GLY A 428 19.55 6.20 -3.59
CA GLY A 428 18.43 5.99 -4.50
C GLY A 428 18.32 4.52 -4.87
N LYS A 429 17.12 4.07 -5.23
CA LYS A 429 16.99 2.87 -6.08
C LYS A 429 17.43 3.27 -7.49
N ALA A 430 18.43 2.58 -8.04
CA ALA A 430 18.75 2.69 -9.45
C ALA A 430 17.62 2.06 -10.27
N GLY A 431 17.31 2.63 -11.43
CA GLY A 431 16.46 1.95 -12.41
C GLY A 431 17.29 1.01 -13.26
N HIS A 432 16.75 -0.16 -13.58
CA HIS A 432 17.42 -1.14 -14.45
C HIS A 432 16.90 -1.02 -15.88
N LEU A 433 17.78 -1.24 -16.87
CA LEU A 433 17.40 -1.40 -18.27
C LEU A 433 17.24 -2.89 -18.57
N ILE A 434 15.99 -3.36 -18.69
CA ILE A 434 15.69 -4.75 -19.04
C ILE A 434 15.64 -4.86 -20.56
N LEU A 435 16.61 -5.54 -21.16
CA LEU A 435 16.71 -5.74 -22.60
C LEU A 435 16.26 -7.16 -22.97
N PHE A 436 15.09 -7.27 -23.61
CA PHE A 436 14.61 -8.54 -24.16
C PHE A 436 15.18 -8.76 -25.56
N VAL A 437 15.71 -9.97 -25.81
CA VAL A 437 16.25 -10.41 -27.09
C VAL A 437 15.49 -11.68 -27.49
N VAL A 438 14.48 -11.53 -28.35
CA VAL A 438 13.40 -12.52 -28.54
C VAL A 438 13.45 -13.18 -29.92
N ASP A 439 13.53 -14.51 -29.95
CA ASP A 439 13.39 -15.31 -31.18
C ASP A 439 11.93 -15.38 -31.66
N ALA A 440 11.69 -14.96 -32.90
CA ALA A 440 10.39 -15.05 -33.57
C ALA A 440 10.24 -16.32 -34.45
N SER A 441 11.16 -17.30 -34.34
CA SER A 441 11.19 -18.52 -35.15
C SER A 441 9.91 -19.36 -35.10
N GLY A 442 9.63 -20.03 -36.22
CA GLY A 442 8.38 -20.73 -36.46
C GLY A 442 8.42 -22.22 -36.11
N SER A 443 7.81 -22.59 -34.99
CA SER A 443 7.45 -23.97 -34.65
C SER A 443 6.03 -24.01 -34.06
N MET A 444 5.44 -25.20 -33.88
CA MET A 444 4.09 -25.35 -33.32
C MET A 444 3.93 -24.76 -31.90
N GLY A 445 5.04 -24.52 -31.17
CA GLY A 445 5.01 -23.85 -29.87
C GLY A 445 5.02 -22.31 -29.94
N ALA A 446 5.30 -21.71 -31.10
CA ALA A 446 5.61 -20.28 -31.21
C ALA A 446 4.51 -19.35 -30.68
N GLY A 447 3.23 -19.70 -30.85
CA GLY A 447 2.10 -18.92 -30.32
C GLY A 447 2.14 -18.77 -28.80
N LYS A 448 2.12 -19.88 -28.06
CA LYS A 448 2.16 -19.89 -26.58
C LYS A 448 3.43 -19.27 -26.01
N ARG A 449 4.59 -19.49 -26.66
CA ARG A 449 5.86 -18.85 -26.26
C ARG A 449 5.77 -17.33 -26.38
N MET A 450 5.21 -16.83 -27.49
CA MET A 450 5.06 -15.40 -27.72
C MET A 450 4.00 -14.78 -26.79
N GLU A 451 2.91 -15.49 -26.50
CA GLU A 451 1.90 -15.10 -25.52
C GLU A 451 2.50 -14.96 -24.11
N ALA A 452 3.31 -15.94 -23.67
CA ALA A 452 4.04 -15.87 -22.41
C ALA A 452 5.02 -14.69 -22.35
N VAL A 453 5.75 -14.41 -23.43
CA VAL A 453 6.65 -13.23 -23.52
C VAL A 453 5.87 -11.92 -23.48
N LYS A 454 4.79 -11.77 -24.27
CA LYS A 454 3.96 -10.55 -24.26
C LYS A 454 3.37 -10.31 -22.86
N GLY A 455 2.88 -11.35 -22.20
CA GLY A 455 2.39 -11.28 -20.82
C GLY A 455 3.50 -10.88 -19.83
N SER A 456 4.68 -11.49 -19.91
CA SER A 456 5.81 -11.20 -19.02
C SER A 456 6.31 -9.76 -19.18
N VAL A 457 6.47 -9.29 -20.42
CA VAL A 457 6.91 -7.91 -20.70
C VAL A 457 5.85 -6.90 -20.26
N MET A 458 4.56 -7.19 -20.46
CA MET A 458 3.46 -6.33 -20.01
C MET A 458 3.37 -6.25 -18.48
N ASN A 459 3.49 -7.38 -17.78
CA ASN A 459 3.52 -7.42 -16.32
C ASN A 459 4.74 -6.65 -15.77
N LEU A 460 5.94 -6.93 -16.30
CA LEU A 460 7.16 -6.21 -15.93
C LEU A 460 7.07 -4.71 -16.20
N LEU A 461 6.30 -4.26 -17.20
CA LEU A 461 6.05 -2.84 -17.45
C LEU A 461 5.05 -2.21 -16.46
N GLN A 462 4.02 -2.96 -16.04
CA GLN A 462 3.11 -2.53 -14.97
C GLN A 462 3.87 -2.37 -13.64
N ASP A 463 4.82 -3.27 -13.34
CA ASP A 463 5.71 -3.16 -12.17
C ASP A 463 6.83 -2.12 -12.34
N ALA A 464 7.35 -1.94 -13.56
CA ALA A 464 8.42 -0.97 -13.86
C ALA A 464 8.03 0.47 -13.55
N TYR A 465 6.74 0.83 -13.65
CA TYR A 465 6.22 2.14 -13.24
C TYR A 465 6.61 2.47 -11.78
N GLN A 466 6.62 1.47 -10.89
CA GLN A 466 6.99 1.62 -9.49
C GLN A 466 8.52 1.54 -9.26
N LYS A 467 9.22 0.67 -10.01
CA LYS A 467 10.67 0.44 -9.86
C LYS A 467 11.57 1.41 -10.66
N ARG A 468 11.00 2.27 -11.53
CA ARG A 468 11.70 3.12 -12.52
C ARG A 468 12.47 2.35 -13.61
N ASN A 469 12.26 1.04 -13.72
CA ASN A 469 12.89 0.23 -14.74
C ASN A 469 12.47 0.71 -16.13
N MET A 470 13.33 0.48 -17.12
CA MET A 470 13.06 0.72 -18.52
C MET A 470 13.11 -0.60 -19.26
N VAL A 471 12.23 -0.79 -20.24
CA VAL A 471 12.21 -2.01 -21.04
C VAL A 471 12.50 -1.69 -22.50
N SER A 472 13.29 -2.55 -23.12
CA SER A 472 13.60 -2.56 -24.55
C SER A 472 13.37 -3.97 -25.10
N VAL A 473 12.98 -4.07 -26.37
CA VAL A 473 12.74 -5.34 -27.06
C VAL A 473 13.43 -5.33 -28.43
N ILE A 474 14.40 -6.23 -28.59
CA ILE A 474 14.97 -6.64 -29.87
C ILE A 474 14.30 -7.96 -30.28
N ALA A 475 13.81 -8.04 -31.51
CA ALA A 475 13.34 -9.29 -32.10
C ALA A 475 14.19 -9.66 -33.31
N PHE A 476 14.36 -10.96 -33.56
CA PHE A 476 15.13 -11.46 -34.70
C PHE A 476 14.35 -12.45 -35.55
N ARG A 477 14.37 -12.25 -36.86
CA ARG A 477 13.52 -12.96 -37.82
C ARG A 477 14.14 -12.96 -39.22
N GLY A 478 14.17 -14.13 -39.85
CA GLY A 478 14.59 -14.24 -41.26
C GLY A 478 16.08 -14.02 -41.39
N VAL A 479 16.50 -12.88 -41.93
CA VAL A 479 17.92 -12.55 -42.16
C VAL A 479 18.47 -11.48 -41.21
N GLU A 480 17.63 -10.82 -40.41
CA GLU A 480 18.04 -9.68 -39.59
C GLU A 480 17.39 -9.63 -38.20
N ALA A 481 17.93 -8.75 -37.35
CA ALA A 481 17.41 -8.40 -36.05
C ALA A 481 17.04 -6.91 -36.04
N THR A 482 15.95 -6.56 -35.37
CA THR A 482 15.46 -5.18 -35.29
C THR A 482 15.07 -4.80 -33.86
N VAL A 483 15.28 -3.54 -33.51
CA VAL A 483 14.68 -2.95 -32.31
C VAL A 483 13.18 -2.78 -32.59
N LEU A 484 12.33 -3.47 -31.84
CA LEU A 484 10.88 -3.27 -31.86
C LEU A 484 10.44 -2.22 -30.85
N LEU A 485 11.17 -2.11 -29.73
CA LEU A 485 10.88 -1.18 -28.66
C LEU A 485 12.18 -0.56 -28.15
N GLU A 486 12.38 0.73 -28.45
CA GLU A 486 13.42 1.56 -27.83
C GLU A 486 13.18 1.70 -26.31
N PRO A 487 14.21 2.01 -25.49
CA PRO A 487 14.09 2.02 -24.04
C PRO A 487 12.97 2.94 -23.55
N THR A 488 11.90 2.35 -23.03
CA THR A 488 10.70 3.09 -22.62
C THR A 488 10.24 2.75 -21.20
N ARG A 489 9.40 3.62 -20.67
CA ARG A 489 8.58 3.41 -19.46
C ARG A 489 7.08 3.44 -19.77
N SER A 490 6.69 3.55 -21.04
CA SER A 490 5.30 3.59 -21.50
C SER A 490 4.76 2.18 -21.75
N THR A 491 3.74 1.78 -20.98
CA THR A 491 2.96 0.56 -21.17
C THR A 491 2.22 0.56 -22.51
N GLU A 492 1.68 1.72 -22.91
CA GLU A 492 0.93 1.92 -24.15
C GLU A 492 1.82 1.71 -25.39
N SER A 493 2.95 2.41 -25.47
CA SER A 493 3.88 2.32 -26.60
C SER A 493 4.51 0.92 -26.71
N ALA A 494 4.73 0.26 -25.57
CA ALA A 494 5.18 -1.12 -25.55
C ALA A 494 4.08 -2.10 -25.95
N GLY A 495 2.84 -1.90 -25.53
CA GLY A 495 1.67 -2.68 -25.96
C GLY A 495 1.53 -2.67 -27.48
N GLU A 496 1.53 -1.48 -28.08
CA GLU A 496 1.50 -1.33 -29.54
C GLU A 496 2.66 -2.05 -30.26
N ALA A 497 3.89 -1.96 -29.73
CA ALA A 497 5.04 -2.63 -30.32
C ALA A 497 4.95 -4.17 -30.19
N LEU A 498 4.45 -4.65 -29.05
CA LEU A 498 4.25 -6.07 -28.78
C LEU A 498 3.07 -6.64 -29.56
N GLU A 499 2.00 -5.90 -29.84
CA GLU A 499 0.93 -6.34 -30.74
C GLU A 499 1.46 -6.63 -32.15
N LYS A 500 2.30 -5.73 -32.67
CA LYS A 500 2.90 -5.78 -34.01
C LYS A 500 3.97 -6.87 -34.20
N LEU A 501 4.29 -7.66 -33.17
CA LEU A 501 5.25 -8.79 -33.22
C LEU A 501 4.90 -9.83 -34.32
N PRO A 502 5.72 -9.97 -35.38
CA PRO A 502 5.47 -10.93 -36.45
C PRO A 502 5.95 -12.34 -36.07
N THR A 503 5.26 -13.37 -36.55
CA THR A 503 5.60 -14.78 -36.26
C THR A 503 6.25 -15.50 -37.46
N GLY A 504 7.18 -16.42 -37.16
CA GLY A 504 7.76 -17.37 -38.11
C GLY A 504 8.89 -16.81 -38.97
N GLY A 505 10.05 -17.48 -38.95
CA GLY A 505 11.22 -17.13 -39.76
C GLY A 505 12.43 -18.01 -39.45
N ARG A 506 13.58 -17.69 -40.07
CA ARG A 506 14.91 -18.18 -39.66
C ARG A 506 15.45 -17.34 -38.49
N THR A 507 16.54 -17.79 -37.88
CA THR A 507 17.04 -17.31 -36.57
C THR A 507 18.43 -16.66 -36.69
N PRO A 508 18.52 -15.33 -36.92
CA PRO A 508 19.78 -14.59 -37.06
C PRO A 508 20.33 -14.09 -35.70
N LEU A 509 20.58 -15.02 -34.78
CA LEU A 509 21.06 -14.74 -33.41
C LEU A 509 22.35 -13.88 -33.35
N PRO A 510 23.38 -14.05 -34.21
CA PRO A 510 24.57 -13.19 -34.20
C PRO A 510 24.24 -11.70 -34.39
N HIS A 511 23.29 -11.38 -35.27
CA HIS A 511 22.88 -9.99 -35.50
C HIS A 511 22.13 -9.42 -34.29
N ALA A 512 21.29 -10.22 -33.61
CA ALA A 512 20.62 -9.80 -32.38
C ALA A 512 21.61 -9.49 -31.25
N LEU A 513 22.65 -10.30 -31.07
CA LEU A 513 23.69 -10.08 -30.07
C LEU A 513 24.56 -8.85 -30.39
N GLN A 514 24.89 -8.62 -31.66
CA GLN A 514 25.58 -7.40 -32.07
C GLN A 514 24.73 -6.15 -31.79
N LEU A 515 23.45 -6.17 -32.20
CA LEU A 515 22.52 -5.05 -31.99
C LEU A 515 22.34 -4.74 -30.50
N ALA A 516 22.25 -5.78 -29.65
CA ALA A 516 22.20 -5.65 -28.20
C ALA A 516 23.49 -5.03 -27.63
N ALA A 517 24.67 -5.46 -28.08
CA ALA A 517 25.95 -4.91 -27.64
C ALA A 517 26.10 -3.42 -27.99
N GLU A 518 25.75 -3.04 -29.23
CA GLU A 518 25.77 -1.65 -29.70
C GLU A 518 24.79 -0.77 -28.91
N MET A 519 23.56 -1.27 -28.69
CA MET A 519 22.52 -0.60 -27.90
C MET A 519 22.99 -0.35 -26.47
N LEU A 520 23.48 -1.37 -25.77
CA LEU A 520 23.96 -1.28 -24.38
C LEU A 520 25.19 -0.36 -24.27
N ALA A 521 26.14 -0.44 -25.20
CA ALA A 521 27.31 0.45 -25.24
C ALA A 521 26.96 1.91 -25.57
N SER A 522 25.84 2.17 -26.25
CA SER A 522 25.29 3.51 -26.45
C SER A 522 24.58 4.04 -25.19
N TRP A 523 23.88 3.17 -24.47
CA TRP A 523 23.06 3.54 -23.32
C TRP A 523 23.89 3.79 -22.05
N ALA A 524 24.92 2.97 -21.82
CA ALA A 524 25.86 3.13 -20.70
C ALA A 524 26.66 4.46 -20.73
N LYS A 525 26.60 5.21 -21.84
CA LYS A 525 27.15 6.57 -21.98
C LYS A 525 26.12 7.68 -21.74
N ARG A 526 24.83 7.35 -21.61
CA ARG A 526 23.71 8.30 -21.48
C ARG A 526 23.10 8.29 -20.08
N GLU A 527 22.77 7.11 -19.54
CA GLU A 527 22.24 6.98 -18.18
C GLU A 527 23.05 5.98 -17.34
N GLN A 528 23.12 6.23 -16.03
CA GLN A 528 23.81 5.40 -15.05
C GLN A 528 22.92 4.24 -14.54
N THR A 529 22.15 3.63 -15.44
CA THR A 529 21.27 2.48 -15.19
C THR A 529 22.01 1.17 -15.39
N GLN A 530 21.85 0.19 -14.49
CA GLN A 530 22.40 -1.15 -14.71
C GLN A 530 21.54 -1.92 -15.73
N PRO A 531 22.11 -2.46 -16.82
CA PRO A 531 21.37 -3.28 -17.75
C PRO A 531 21.27 -4.74 -17.27
N PHE A 532 20.15 -5.38 -17.60
CA PHE A 532 19.88 -6.81 -17.39
C PHE A 532 19.34 -7.38 -18.70
N VAL A 533 19.92 -8.46 -19.21
CA VAL A 533 19.64 -8.99 -20.56
C VAL A 533 18.86 -10.30 -20.46
N VAL A 534 17.70 -10.37 -21.13
CA VAL A 534 16.85 -11.57 -21.16
C VAL A 534 16.79 -12.09 -22.58
N ILE A 535 17.41 -13.24 -22.84
CA ILE A 535 17.46 -13.85 -24.17
C ILE A 535 16.49 -15.04 -24.23
N LEU A 536 15.59 -15.03 -25.21
CA LEU A 536 14.68 -16.14 -25.50
C LEU A 536 15.06 -16.73 -26.86
N SER A 537 15.62 -17.94 -26.86
CA SER A 537 16.07 -18.63 -28.08
C SER A 537 16.00 -20.16 -27.93
N ASP A 538 16.06 -20.91 -29.04
CA ASP A 538 16.21 -22.36 -29.06
C ASP A 538 17.64 -22.79 -29.44
N GLY A 539 18.57 -21.83 -29.51
CA GLY A 539 19.98 -22.04 -29.87
C GLY A 539 20.24 -22.37 -31.34
N LYS A 540 19.24 -22.33 -32.24
CA LYS A 540 19.41 -22.68 -33.66
C LYS A 540 19.82 -21.47 -34.50
N ALA A 541 20.95 -20.85 -34.18
CA ALA A 541 21.54 -19.78 -35.00
C ALA A 541 21.80 -20.29 -36.43
N ASN A 542 21.07 -19.74 -37.40
CA ASN A 542 20.94 -20.31 -38.75
C ASN A 542 21.29 -19.30 -39.88
N VAL A 543 21.80 -18.13 -39.51
CA VAL A 543 22.24 -17.05 -40.41
C VAL A 543 23.47 -16.36 -39.79
N PRO A 544 24.65 -16.37 -40.46
CA PRO A 544 25.84 -15.65 -40.00
C PRO A 544 25.81 -14.17 -40.39
N LEU A 545 26.69 -13.36 -39.80
CA LEU A 545 26.80 -11.93 -40.12
C LEU A 545 27.37 -11.70 -41.54
N PRO A 546 26.83 -10.74 -42.33
CA PRO A 546 27.25 -10.54 -43.73
C PRO A 546 28.75 -10.25 -43.94
N ALA A 547 29.42 -9.65 -42.95
CA ALA A 547 30.84 -9.33 -43.00
C ALA A 547 31.76 -10.50 -42.59
N TRP A 548 31.22 -11.58 -42.02
CA TRP A 548 31.98 -12.72 -41.48
C TRP A 548 31.41 -14.02 -42.05
N GLY A 549 31.98 -14.51 -43.15
CA GLY A 549 31.63 -15.84 -43.68
C GLY A 549 32.05 -16.95 -42.73
N GLY A 550 31.09 -17.74 -42.21
CA GLY A 550 31.38 -18.81 -41.26
C GLY A 550 30.16 -19.44 -40.61
N ASP A 551 30.41 -20.19 -39.54
CA ASP A 551 29.39 -20.86 -38.72
C ASP A 551 28.70 -19.84 -37.78
N ALA A 552 27.40 -19.67 -37.95
CA ALA A 552 26.58 -18.75 -37.17
C ALA A 552 26.54 -19.09 -35.67
N TRP A 553 26.74 -20.35 -35.29
CA TRP A 553 26.77 -20.74 -33.87
C TRP A 553 28.02 -20.21 -33.17
N LYS A 554 29.19 -20.37 -33.79
CA LYS A 554 30.47 -19.87 -33.25
C LYS A 554 30.50 -18.34 -33.15
N GLN A 555 29.89 -17.64 -34.12
CA GLN A 555 29.71 -16.19 -34.06
C GLN A 555 28.81 -15.76 -32.89
N SER A 556 27.76 -16.53 -32.60
CA SER A 556 26.88 -16.26 -31.45
C SER A 556 27.63 -16.38 -30.12
N LEU A 557 28.42 -17.44 -29.95
CA LEU A 557 29.23 -17.66 -28.74
C LEU A 557 30.31 -16.58 -28.57
N GLN A 558 31.05 -16.23 -29.65
CA GLN A 558 32.07 -15.19 -29.59
C GLN A 558 31.49 -13.80 -29.26
N LEU A 559 30.27 -13.50 -29.71
CA LEU A 559 29.58 -12.26 -29.32
C LEU A 559 29.10 -12.31 -27.87
N ALA A 560 28.62 -13.46 -27.40
CA ALA A 560 28.22 -13.67 -26.01
C ALA A 560 29.39 -13.46 -25.02
N GLU A 561 30.57 -14.02 -25.28
CA GLU A 561 31.77 -13.87 -24.42
C GLU A 561 32.20 -12.40 -24.21
N ASN A 562 31.85 -11.52 -25.15
CA ASN A 562 32.12 -10.08 -25.09
C ASN A 562 31.00 -9.28 -24.39
N LEU A 563 29.79 -9.86 -24.23
CA LEU A 563 28.60 -9.19 -23.71
C LEU A 563 28.51 -9.36 -22.19
N LYS A 564 29.48 -8.75 -21.47
CA LYS A 564 29.67 -8.89 -20.02
C LYS A 564 28.67 -8.08 -19.19
N TYR A 565 27.40 -8.47 -19.26
CA TYR A 565 26.29 -7.93 -18.48
C TYR A 565 25.49 -9.06 -17.82
N PRO A 566 24.83 -8.84 -16.66
CA PRO A 566 23.93 -9.82 -16.07
C PRO A 566 22.89 -10.31 -17.07
N ALA A 567 22.84 -11.61 -17.31
CA ALA A 567 22.05 -12.22 -18.38
C ALA A 567 21.28 -13.46 -17.90
N LEU A 568 20.07 -13.62 -18.45
CA LEU A 568 19.22 -14.79 -18.27
C LEU A 568 18.84 -15.34 -19.65
N VAL A 569 19.14 -16.61 -19.90
CA VAL A 569 18.74 -17.33 -21.12
C VAL A 569 17.55 -18.25 -20.80
N LEU A 570 16.42 -17.95 -21.43
CA LEU A 570 15.20 -18.77 -21.40
C LEU A 570 15.20 -19.69 -22.62
N ASP A 571 15.42 -20.98 -22.37
CA ASP A 571 15.43 -22.02 -23.40
C ASP A 571 14.01 -22.28 -23.91
N THR A 572 13.83 -22.07 -25.21
CA THR A 572 12.55 -22.19 -25.90
C THR A 572 12.37 -23.51 -26.65
N GLU A 573 13.32 -24.45 -26.54
CA GLU A 573 13.28 -25.74 -27.23
C GLU A 573 12.12 -26.64 -26.77
N SER A 574 11.49 -27.32 -27.74
CA SER A 574 10.34 -28.21 -27.52
C SER A 574 10.50 -29.55 -28.24
N GLY A 575 10.95 -30.58 -27.52
CA GLY A 575 11.10 -31.94 -28.04
C GLY A 575 11.62 -32.93 -26.99
N TYR A 576 11.48 -34.23 -27.29
CA TYR A 576 12.05 -35.32 -26.48
C TYR A 576 13.57 -35.43 -26.60
N VAL A 577 14.15 -34.90 -27.68
CA VAL A 577 15.60 -34.75 -27.86
C VAL A 577 15.93 -33.27 -27.67
N ARG A 578 16.75 -32.95 -26.67
CA ARG A 578 17.25 -31.60 -26.41
C ARG A 578 18.70 -31.49 -26.90
N TYR A 579 19.02 -30.41 -27.60
CA TYR A 579 20.36 -30.17 -28.17
C TYR A 579 21.27 -29.33 -27.26
N GLY A 580 20.77 -28.82 -26.13
CA GLY A 580 21.56 -28.16 -25.08
C GLY A 580 22.14 -26.78 -25.42
N LYS A 581 22.00 -26.32 -26.66
CA LYS A 581 22.61 -25.08 -27.18
C LYS A 581 22.26 -23.80 -26.42
N ALA A 582 21.03 -23.66 -25.92
CA ALA A 582 20.67 -22.50 -25.10
C ALA A 582 21.45 -22.46 -23.78
N LYS A 583 21.94 -23.60 -23.27
CA LYS A 583 22.85 -23.64 -22.12
C LYS A 583 24.27 -23.22 -22.49
N GLU A 584 24.83 -23.71 -23.60
CA GLU A 584 26.14 -23.24 -24.11
C GLU A 584 26.17 -21.71 -24.27
N LEU A 585 25.05 -21.11 -24.70
CA LEU A 585 24.89 -19.66 -24.79
C LEU A 585 24.87 -18.95 -23.43
N ALA A 586 24.20 -19.54 -22.43
CA ALA A 586 24.19 -19.01 -21.06
C ALA A 586 25.59 -19.07 -20.43
N ASP A 587 26.26 -20.22 -20.56
CA ASP A 587 27.62 -20.44 -20.09
C ASP A 587 28.60 -19.42 -20.75
N ALA A 588 28.45 -19.13 -22.05
CA ALA A 588 29.25 -18.14 -22.78
C ALA A 588 28.97 -16.67 -22.38
N LEU A 589 27.74 -16.34 -21.96
CA LEU A 589 27.40 -15.03 -21.39
C LEU A 589 27.88 -14.85 -19.94
N GLY A 590 28.22 -15.94 -19.26
CA GLY A 590 28.33 -15.96 -17.79
C GLY A 590 26.99 -15.74 -17.09
N GLY A 591 25.88 -16.09 -17.76
CA GLY A 591 24.51 -15.87 -17.32
C GLY A 591 23.81 -17.14 -16.84
N GLU A 592 22.57 -16.98 -16.36
CA GLU A 592 21.74 -18.10 -15.91
C GLU A 592 20.95 -18.76 -17.06
N TYR A 593 20.57 -20.03 -16.86
CA TYR A 593 19.81 -20.85 -17.81
C TYR A 593 18.52 -21.37 -17.15
N LEU A 594 17.37 -21.18 -17.79
CA LEU A 594 16.06 -21.69 -17.37
C LEU A 594 15.24 -22.23 -18.55
N LEU A 595 14.31 -23.14 -18.28
CA LEU A 595 13.44 -23.78 -19.29
C LEU A 595 12.08 -23.08 -19.39
N LEU A 596 11.70 -22.58 -20.58
CA LEU A 596 10.44 -21.84 -20.76
C LEU A 596 9.18 -22.72 -20.62
N GLN A 597 9.28 -24.05 -20.75
CA GLN A 597 8.13 -24.96 -20.63
C GLN A 597 7.59 -25.09 -19.20
N GLU A 598 8.38 -24.69 -18.20
CA GLU A 598 8.09 -24.86 -16.77
C GLU A 598 7.62 -23.54 -16.12
N LEU A 599 7.46 -22.45 -16.89
CA LEU A 599 7.22 -21.10 -16.39
C LEU A 599 6.05 -20.38 -17.08
N SER A 600 5.09 -19.91 -16.30
CA SER A 600 4.05 -18.95 -16.73
C SER A 600 4.59 -17.52 -16.86
N ALA A 601 3.83 -16.63 -17.49
CA ALA A 601 4.18 -15.21 -17.60
C ALA A 601 4.36 -14.51 -16.23
N SER A 602 3.64 -14.98 -15.20
CA SER A 602 3.83 -14.57 -13.80
C SER A 602 5.18 -15.04 -13.25
N GLU A 603 5.51 -16.33 -13.38
CA GLU A 603 6.75 -16.90 -12.85
C GLU A 603 7.99 -16.34 -13.56
N ILE A 604 7.90 -16.02 -14.85
CA ILE A 604 8.96 -15.28 -15.59
C ILE A 604 9.15 -13.86 -15.03
N THR A 605 8.04 -13.16 -14.73
CA THR A 605 8.06 -11.80 -14.15
C THR A 605 8.70 -11.80 -12.76
N GLU A 606 8.36 -12.78 -11.93
CA GLU A 606 8.91 -12.99 -10.58
C GLU A 606 10.39 -13.39 -10.64
N THR A 607 10.73 -14.37 -11.48
CA THR A 607 12.12 -14.81 -11.79
C THR A 607 13.04 -13.67 -12.19
N ILE A 608 12.56 -12.72 -13.00
CA ILE A 608 13.33 -11.54 -13.43
C ILE A 608 13.35 -10.47 -12.33
N SER A 609 12.25 -10.29 -11.59
CA SER A 609 12.16 -9.31 -10.49
C SER A 609 13.09 -9.64 -9.33
N ASP A 610 13.16 -10.91 -8.92
CA ASP A 610 14.08 -11.38 -7.88
C ASP A 610 15.54 -11.12 -8.26
N ARG A 611 15.91 -11.36 -9.52
CA ARG A 611 17.29 -11.15 -10.04
C ARG A 611 17.67 -9.69 -10.24
N ILE A 612 16.69 -8.79 -10.26
CA ILE A 612 16.88 -7.34 -10.30
C ILE A 612 16.92 -6.73 -8.89
N ASP A 613 16.33 -7.40 -7.90
CA ASP A 613 16.32 -6.98 -6.49
C ASP A 613 17.44 -7.66 -5.63
N ILE A 614 18.42 -8.34 -6.26
CA ILE A 614 19.64 -8.88 -5.61
C ILE A 614 20.78 -7.86 -5.65
#